data_AF-A0A2P8H6Q5-F1
#
_entry.id   AF-A0A2P8H6Q5-F1
#
_cell.length_a   1.000
_cell.length_b   1.000
_cell.length_c   1.000
_cell.angle_alpha   90.00
_cell.angle_beta   90.00
_cell.angle_gamma   90.00
#
_symmetry.space_group_name_H-M   'P 1'
#
loop_
_entity.id
_entity.type
_entity.pdbx_description
1 polymer ?
#
loop_
_entity_poly.entity_id
_entity_poly.type
_entity_poly.pdbx_seq_one_letter_code
_entity_poly.pdbx_strand_id
1 'polypeptide(L)'
;MDTDIYSIELLHQGKYESWEFGNESERDALFNKVKKRYAGKEIQDKNNADDRNIVQLSATSLHIKGKNDVFQVSPFEWYDYDVFGEMLSYINNEFNKKNKSIS
;
A
#
# COMPACT_ATOMS: atom_id res chain seq x y z
N MET A 1 6.54 22.84 -10.99
CA MET A 1 7.30 21.90 -10.15
C MET A 1 6.66 20.57 -10.39
N ASP A 2 7.43 19.63 -10.93
CA ASP A 2 6.96 18.26 -11.06
C ASP A 2 7.17 17.59 -9.71
N THR A 3 6.17 16.88 -9.23
CA THR A 3 6.21 16.22 -7.93
C THR A 3 5.73 14.80 -8.11
N ASP A 4 6.58 13.86 -7.72
CA ASP A 4 6.26 12.44 -7.70
C ASP A 4 6.02 12.02 -6.25
N ILE A 5 4.90 11.35 -6.01
CA ILE A 5 4.57 10.75 -4.72
C ILE A 5 4.49 9.25 -4.92
N TYR A 6 5.26 8.51 -4.13
CA TYR A 6 5.25 7.06 -4.10
C TYR A 6 4.79 6.63 -2.71
N SER A 7 3.67 5.94 -2.61
CA SER A 7 3.12 5.50 -1.33
C SER A 7 2.65 4.05 -1.35
N ILE A 8 2.62 3.44 -0.17
CA ILE A 8 1.80 2.26 0.12
C ILE A 8 0.64 2.74 0.96
N GLU A 9 -0.56 2.25 0.67
CA GLU A 9 -1.78 2.59 1.38
C GLU A 9 -2.47 1.33 1.88
N LEU A 10 -3.00 1.37 3.09
CA LEU A 10 -3.79 0.30 3.69
C LEU A 10 -5.15 0.86 4.12
N LEU A 11 -6.21 0.37 3.49
CA LEU A 11 -7.58 0.82 3.71
C LEU A 11 -8.45 -0.30 4.27
N HIS A 12 -9.20 -0.02 5.33
CA HIS A 12 -10.20 -0.93 5.89
C HIS A 12 -11.28 -0.15 6.68
N GLN A 13 -12.56 -0.28 6.32
CA GLN A 13 -13.71 0.35 7.01
C GLN A 13 -13.50 1.84 7.35
N GLY A 14 -12.94 2.63 6.42
CA GLY A 14 -12.66 4.05 6.63
C GLY A 14 -11.41 4.36 7.47
N LYS A 15 -10.74 3.33 8.03
CA LYS A 15 -9.36 3.46 8.52
C LYS A 15 -8.42 3.45 7.32
N TYR A 16 -7.55 4.45 7.28
CA TYR A 16 -6.59 4.65 6.20
C TYR A 16 -5.22 4.92 6.82
N GLU A 17 -4.23 4.16 6.39
CA GLU A 17 -2.84 4.34 6.77
C GLU A 17 -2.01 4.45 5.49
N SER A 18 -1.02 5.34 5.48
CA SER A 18 -0.19 5.61 4.31
C SER A 18 1.27 5.80 4.70
N TRP A 19 2.15 5.26 3.86
CA TRP A 19 3.59 5.38 4.01
C TRP A 19 4.18 5.91 2.72
N GLU A 20 4.85 7.06 2.78
CA GLU A 20 5.50 7.68 1.63
C GLU A 20 6.96 7.25 1.49
N PHE A 21 7.41 7.14 0.24
CA PHE A 21 8.73 6.68 -0.14
C PHE A 21 9.41 7.70 -1.05
N GLY A 22 10.74 7.78 -0.98
CA GLY A 22 11.51 8.70 -1.82
C GLY A 22 11.59 8.28 -3.30
N ASN A 23 11.31 7.01 -3.61
CA ASN A 23 11.31 6.49 -4.98
C ASN A 23 10.41 5.25 -5.13
N GLU A 24 10.06 4.94 -6.38
CA GLU A 24 9.20 3.82 -6.76
C GLU A 24 9.81 2.45 -6.37
N SER A 25 11.11 2.25 -6.57
CA SER A 25 11.77 0.97 -6.28
C SER A 25 11.66 0.59 -4.81
N GLU A 26 11.80 1.56 -3.92
CA GLU A 26 11.66 1.40 -2.48
C GLU A 26 10.23 1.06 -2.04
N ARG A 27 9.26 1.73 -2.65
CA ARG A 27 7.82 1.48 -2.47
C ARG A 27 7.50 0.05 -2.91
N ASP A 28 7.91 -0.31 -4.13
CA ASP A 28 7.69 -1.63 -4.71
C ASP A 28 8.36 -2.75 -3.91
N ALA A 29 9.57 -2.51 -3.38
CA ALA A 29 10.26 -3.49 -2.56
C ALA A 29 9.46 -3.84 -1.30
N LEU A 30 8.90 -2.84 -0.60
CA LEU A 30 8.07 -3.11 0.57
C LEU A 30 6.70 -3.68 0.17
N PHE A 31 6.06 -3.15 -0.86
CA PHE A 31 4.78 -3.66 -1.35
C PHE A 31 4.87 -5.15 -1.73
N ASN A 32 5.90 -5.54 -2.48
CA ASN A 32 6.13 -6.93 -2.86
C ASN A 32 6.48 -7.83 -1.67
N LYS A 33 7.22 -7.32 -0.67
CA LYS A 33 7.45 -8.06 0.59
C LYS A 33 6.14 -8.35 1.32
N VAL A 34 5.25 -7.36 1.42
CA VAL A 34 3.93 -7.52 2.04
C VAL A 34 3.11 -8.53 1.23
N LYS A 35 2.96 -8.35 -0.08
CA LYS A 35 2.25 -9.30 -0.95
C LYS A 35 2.77 -10.74 -0.77
N LYS A 36 4.09 -10.94 -0.81
CA LYS A 36 4.70 -12.26 -0.62
C LYS A 36 4.41 -12.86 0.75
N ARG A 37 4.40 -12.05 1.81
CA ARG A 37 4.10 -12.51 3.17
C ARG A 37 2.66 -13.00 3.32
N TYR A 38 1.72 -12.30 2.67
CA TYR A 38 0.28 -12.59 2.74
C TYR A 38 -0.24 -13.40 1.54
N ALA A 39 0.66 -13.99 0.75
CA ALA A 39 0.31 -14.83 -0.38
C ALA A 39 -0.56 -16.01 0.07
N GLY A 40 -1.65 -16.24 -0.64
CA GLY A 40 -2.68 -17.23 -0.32
C GLY A 40 -3.75 -16.74 0.66
N LYS A 41 -3.65 -15.50 1.16
CA LYS A 41 -4.69 -14.86 1.98
C LYS A 41 -5.48 -13.79 1.20
N GLU A 42 -5.21 -13.62 -0.09
CA GLU A 42 -5.95 -12.72 -0.96
C GLU A 42 -7.39 -13.22 -1.15
N ILE A 43 -8.33 -12.29 -1.22
CA ILE A 43 -9.72 -12.58 -1.61
C ILE A 43 -9.71 -13.01 -3.08
N GLN A 44 -10.00 -14.29 -3.32
CA GLN A 44 -10.00 -14.88 -4.66
C GLN A 44 -11.25 -14.47 -5.47
N ASP A 45 -12.41 -14.40 -4.82
CA ASP A 45 -13.66 -14.00 -5.45
C ASP A 45 -13.99 -12.53 -5.13
N LYS A 46 -13.41 -11.64 -5.92
CA LYS A 46 -13.61 -10.18 -5.76
C LYS A 46 -15.04 -9.74 -6.06
N ASN A 47 -15.84 -10.53 -6.79
CA ASN A 47 -17.20 -10.14 -7.16
C ASN A 47 -18.23 -10.36 -6.04
N ASN A 48 -17.91 -11.24 -5.09
CA ASN A 48 -18.77 -11.57 -3.94
C ASN A 48 -18.16 -11.16 -2.59
N ALA A 49 -17.09 -10.37 -2.62
CA ALA A 49 -16.44 -9.89 -1.41
C ALA A 49 -17.37 -8.91 -0.67
N ASP A 50 -17.56 -9.09 0.63
CA ASP A 50 -18.26 -8.11 1.45
C ASP A 50 -17.33 -6.92 1.71
N ASP A 51 -17.59 -5.80 1.04
CA ASP A 51 -16.83 -4.54 1.15
C ASP A 51 -16.59 -4.08 2.60
N ARG A 52 -17.43 -4.51 3.54
CA ARG A 52 -17.26 -4.22 4.97
C ARG A 52 -16.08 -4.95 5.58
N ASN A 53 -15.68 -6.09 5.02
CA ASN A 53 -14.67 -6.98 5.58
C ASN A 53 -13.42 -7.10 4.68
N ILE A 54 -13.22 -6.14 3.77
CA ILE A 54 -12.02 -6.10 2.92
C ILE A 54 -10.95 -5.22 3.55
N VAL A 55 -9.71 -5.66 3.40
CA VAL A 55 -8.51 -4.86 3.55
C VAL A 55 -7.93 -4.64 2.16
N GLN A 56 -7.81 -3.39 1.73
CA GLN A 56 -7.16 -3.04 0.49
C GLN A 56 -5.73 -2.57 0.76
N LEU A 57 -4.77 -3.26 0.17
CA LEU A 57 -3.37 -2.85 0.13
C LEU A 57 -3.07 -2.29 -1.27
N SER A 58 -2.68 -1.03 -1.34
CA SER A 58 -2.36 -0.35 -2.60
C SER A 58 -0.91 0.13 -2.63
N ALA A 59 -0.35 0.19 -3.83
CA ALA A 59 0.92 0.85 -4.12
C ALA A 59 0.64 1.99 -5.09
N THR A 60 0.58 3.22 -4.58
CA THR A 60 0.19 4.40 -5.37
C THR A 60 1.43 5.15 -5.86
N SER A 61 1.49 5.42 -7.17
CA SER A 61 2.43 6.34 -7.81
C SER A 61 1.61 7.51 -8.37
N LEU A 62 1.86 8.71 -7.90
CA LEU A 62 1.22 9.94 -8.37
C LEU A 62 2.28 10.85 -8.99
N HIS A 63 2.15 11.11 -10.28
CA HIS A 63 3.03 12.02 -11.02
C HIS A 63 2.25 13.29 -11.34
N ILE A 64 2.62 14.39 -10.70
CA ILE A 64 2.01 15.71 -10.90
C ILE A 64 2.90 16.48 -11.87
N LYS A 65 2.47 16.64 -13.13
CA LYS A 65 3.16 17.40 -14.17
C LYS A 65 2.41 18.71 -14.44
N GLY A 66 3.09 19.85 -14.23
CA GLY A 66 2.51 21.16 -14.55
C GLY A 66 1.14 21.45 -13.91
N LYS A 67 0.38 22.40 -14.48
CA LYS A 67 -0.82 22.95 -13.83
C LYS A 67 -2.04 22.02 -13.79
N ASN A 68 -2.09 20.92 -14.57
CA ASN A 68 -3.30 20.07 -14.64
C ASN A 68 -3.05 18.61 -15.08
N ASP A 69 -1.82 18.17 -15.38
CA ASP A 69 -1.58 16.80 -15.82
C ASP A 69 -1.21 15.92 -14.63
N VAL A 70 -2.19 15.17 -14.14
CA VAL A 70 -2.02 14.19 -13.06
C VAL A 70 -2.08 12.79 -13.66
N PHE A 71 -1.01 12.02 -13.49
CA PHE A 71 -0.97 10.61 -13.86
C PHE A 71 -0.86 9.77 -12.59
N GLN A 72 -1.82 8.86 -12.38
CA GLN A 72 -1.86 7.99 -11.22
C GLN A 72 -1.84 6.52 -11.66
N VAL A 73 -0.97 5.74 -11.04
CA VAL A 73 -0.95 4.28 -11.13
C VAL A 73 -1.08 3.73 -9.72
N SER A 74 -2.08 2.88 -9.48
CA SER A 74 -2.32 2.29 -8.16
C SER A 74 -2.71 0.81 -8.28
N PRO A 75 -1.75 -0.11 -8.48
CA PRO A 75 -1.98 -1.52 -8.24
C PRO A 75 -2.45 -1.74 -6.81
N PHE A 76 -3.47 -2.59 -6.65
CA PHE A 76 -3.98 -2.96 -5.34
C PHE A 76 -4.30 -4.45 -5.26
N GLU A 77 -4.32 -4.95 -4.03
CA GLU A 77 -4.75 -6.29 -3.70
C GLU A 77 -5.73 -6.25 -2.53
N TRP A 78 -6.68 -7.18 -2.55
CA TRP A 78 -7.69 -7.32 -1.50
C TRP A 78 -7.41 -8.54 -0.64
N TYR A 79 -7.54 -8.36 0.66
CA TYR A 79 -7.39 -9.38 1.68
C TYR A 79 -8.59 -9.36 2.61
N ASP A 80 -8.79 -10.47 3.33
CA ASP A 80 -9.81 -10.54 4.38
C ASP A 80 -9.45 -9.64 5.58
N TYR A 81 -10.46 -9.09 6.25
CA TYR A 81 -10.34 -8.30 7.48
C TYR A 81 -9.38 -8.92 8.50
N ASP A 82 -9.37 -10.24 8.63
CA ASP A 82 -8.57 -10.96 9.62
C ASP A 82 -7.07 -10.62 9.57
N VAL A 83 -6.57 -10.16 8.42
CA VAL A 83 -5.15 -9.80 8.28
C VAL A 83 -4.84 -8.33 8.56
N PHE A 84 -5.83 -7.46 8.76
CA PHE A 84 -5.62 -6.00 8.87
C PHE A 84 -4.58 -5.63 9.95
N GLY A 85 -4.80 -6.09 11.18
CA GLY A 85 -3.94 -5.74 12.32
C GLY A 85 -2.52 -6.30 12.18
N GLU A 86 -2.39 -7.53 11.68
CA GLU A 86 -1.08 -8.14 11.42
C GLU A 86 -0.34 -7.39 10.31
N MET A 87 -1.04 -7.06 9.21
CA MET A 87 -0.48 -6.38 8.04
C MET A 87 -0.03 -4.96 8.39
N LEU A 88 -0.86 -4.20 9.09
CA LEU A 88 -0.53 -2.86 9.58
C LEU A 88 0.74 -2.90 10.46
N SER A 89 0.79 -3.82 11.42
CA SER A 89 1.94 -3.98 12.31
C SER A 89 3.21 -4.36 11.54
N TYR A 90 3.09 -5.24 10.54
CA TYR A 90 4.21 -5.65 9.71
C TYR A 90 4.76 -4.51 8.86
N ILE A 91 3.88 -3.75 8.18
CA ILE A 91 4.28 -2.60 7.35
C ILE A 91 5.00 -1.56 8.22
N ASN A 92 4.42 -1.20 9.37
CA ASN A 92 5.02 -0.26 10.31
C ASN A 92 6.42 -0.70 10.76
N ASN A 93 6.60 -1.99 11.07
CA ASN A 93 7.90 -2.50 11.47
C ASN A 93 8.94 -2.44 10.34
N GLU A 94 8.58 -2.84 9.12
CA GLU A 94 9.50 -2.80 7.98
C GLU A 94 9.83 -1.36 7.55
N PHE A 95 8.85 -0.46 7.56
CA PHE A 95 9.05 0.95 7.25
C PHE A 95 9.94 1.65 8.29
N ASN A 96 9.70 1.41 9.58
CA ASN A 96 10.49 2.00 10.65
C ASN A 96 11.92 1.46 10.72
N LYS A 97 12.15 0.17 10.44
CA LYS A 97 13.51 -0.39 10.31
C LYS A 97 14.31 0.33 9.24
N LYS A 98 13.66 0.67 8.12
CA LYS A 98 14.30 1.37 7.02
C LYS A 98 14.65 2.81 7.39
N ASN A 99 13.75 3.53 8.06
CA ASN A 99 14.01 4.92 8.48
C ASN A 99 15.04 5.03 9.61
N LYS A 100 15.15 4.00 10.47
CA LYS A 100 16.19 3.93 11.51
C LYS A 100 17.59 3.64 10.97
N SER A 101 17.72 3.04 9.79
CA SER A 101 19.03 2.77 9.16
C SER A 101 19.68 4.01 8.52
N ILE A 102 19.02 5.16 8.57
CA ILE A 102 19.49 6.45 8.03
C ILE A 102 19.80 7.44 9.17
N SER A 103 19.81 6.98 10.44
CA SER A 103 20.09 7.78 11.65
C SER A 103 21.46 7.49 12.21
#